data_AF-A0AB33IQT7-F1
#
_entry.id   AF-A0AB33IQT7-F1
#
_cell.length_a   1.000
_cell.length_b   1.000
_cell.length_c   1.000
_cell.angle_alpha   90.00
_cell.angle_beta   90.00
_cell.angle_gamma   90.00
#
_symmetry.space_group_name_H-M   'P 1'
#
loop_
_entity.id
_entity.type
_entity.pdbx_description
1 polymer ?
#
loop_
_entity_poly.entity_id
_entity_poly.type
_entity_poly.pdbx_seq_one_letter_code
_entity_poly.pdbx_strand_id
1 'polypeptide(L)'
;MTTHPLWEDTYWLILLQLYLKKPVGVKALYSKALVDVGMELHIHPAYLYQQMFHIRTLDTPGMKKLWDTYAVHPKRLAREVKRLQAMRGFGRPDDFYEGVGIHETFETDFRPVAADSPLTPAMLIMTLDLYFRLTPITMVEETPEVAELATLMGIDARHVVEAMEAFQLCDPYLSRPQQPHALLEPCRRVWNRYGNGNPEELSSMAAQLSAYFKE
;
A
#
# COMPACT_ATOMS: atom_id res chain seq x y z
N MET A 1 -13.44 -17.88 13.48
CA MET A 1 -12.63 -16.84 12.83
C MET A 1 -11.19 -17.27 12.97
N THR A 2 -10.48 -17.45 11.86
CA THR A 2 -9.04 -17.73 11.88
C THR A 2 -8.35 -16.45 12.32
N THR A 3 -7.89 -16.42 13.57
CA THR A 3 -7.09 -15.31 14.09
C THR A 3 -5.79 -15.26 13.31
N HIS A 4 -5.44 -14.11 12.75
CA HIS A 4 -4.16 -13.95 12.06
C HIS A 4 -3.02 -14.24 13.05
N PRO A 5 -1.96 -14.97 12.67
CA PRO A 5 -0.95 -15.44 13.63
C PRO A 5 -0.26 -14.32 14.41
N LEU A 6 -0.12 -13.14 13.79
CA LEU A 6 0.48 -11.95 14.43
C LEU A 6 -0.53 -11.06 15.16
N TRP A 7 -1.83 -11.37 15.14
CA TRP A 7 -2.85 -10.49 15.73
C TRP A 7 -2.86 -10.57 17.26
N GLU A 8 -2.79 -9.40 17.90
CA GLU A 8 -2.94 -9.25 19.35
C GLU A 8 -4.16 -8.37 19.67
N ASP A 9 -4.90 -8.70 20.74
CA ASP A 9 -6.09 -7.94 21.16
C ASP A 9 -5.78 -6.47 21.51
N THR A 10 -4.55 -6.16 21.88
CA THR A 10 -4.09 -4.77 22.14
C THR A 10 -4.13 -3.91 20.88
N TYR A 11 -4.03 -4.50 19.68
CA TYR A 11 -4.06 -3.79 18.39
C TYR A 11 -5.44 -3.19 18.07
N TRP A 12 -6.49 -3.62 18.76
CA TRP A 12 -7.79 -2.96 18.68
C TRP A 12 -7.73 -1.48 19.06
N LEU A 13 -6.85 -1.07 19.96
CA LEU A 13 -6.68 0.35 20.32
C LEU A 13 -6.09 1.15 19.16
N ILE A 14 -5.17 0.56 18.40
CA ILE A 14 -4.54 1.19 17.24
C ILE A 14 -5.58 1.33 16.12
N LEU A 15 -6.32 0.26 15.82
CA LEU A 15 -7.37 0.31 14.80
C LEU A 15 -8.52 1.25 15.19
N LEU A 16 -8.90 1.30 16.47
CA LEU A 16 -9.90 2.26 16.94
C LEU A 16 -9.40 3.71 16.81
N GLN A 17 -8.14 3.97 17.13
CA GLN A 17 -7.55 5.29 16.94
C GLN A 17 -7.57 5.69 15.47
N LEU A 18 -7.20 4.76 14.58
CA LEU A 18 -7.24 4.97 13.15
C LEU A 18 -8.67 5.21 12.65
N TYR A 19 -9.64 4.41 13.10
CA TYR A 19 -11.07 4.55 12.77
C TYR A 19 -11.61 5.94 13.15
N LEU A 20 -11.22 6.46 14.32
CA LEU A 20 -11.67 7.76 14.84
C LEU A 20 -10.93 8.96 14.24
N LYS A 21 -9.80 8.75 13.56
CA LYS A 21 -9.11 9.82 12.80
C LYS A 21 -10.09 10.35 11.75
N LYS A 22 -10.18 11.67 11.56
CA LYS A 22 -11.12 12.24 10.56
C LYS A 22 -10.67 11.90 9.12
N PRO A 23 -11.59 11.64 8.18
CA PRO A 23 -13.03 11.41 8.39
C PRO A 23 -13.27 10.10 9.16
N VAL A 24 -14.16 10.14 10.15
CA VAL A 24 -14.42 8.97 11.03
C VAL A 24 -15.02 7.84 10.21
N GLY A 25 -14.49 6.63 10.39
CA GLY A 25 -14.99 5.43 9.71
C GLY A 25 -13.88 4.50 9.24
N VAL A 26 -14.30 3.51 8.47
CA VAL A 26 -13.40 2.57 7.78
C VAL A 26 -12.54 3.33 6.79
N LYS A 27 -11.21 3.15 6.85
CA LYS A 27 -10.27 3.79 5.93
C LYS A 27 -10.20 3.03 4.62
N ALA A 28 -9.77 3.69 3.55
CA ALA A 28 -9.47 2.99 2.31
C ALA A 28 -8.41 1.90 2.56
N LEU A 29 -8.52 0.78 1.84
CA LEU A 29 -7.68 -0.40 2.02
C LEU A 29 -6.17 -0.08 1.98
N TYR A 30 -5.74 0.77 1.05
CA TYR A 30 -4.37 1.26 0.97
C TYR A 30 -4.25 2.75 1.31
N SER A 31 -5.12 3.28 2.19
CA SER A 31 -4.85 4.59 2.79
C SER A 31 -3.49 4.59 3.48
N LYS A 32 -2.76 5.70 3.40
CA LYS A 32 -1.42 5.83 4.00
C LYS A 32 -1.41 5.42 5.47
N ALA A 33 -2.38 5.92 6.22
CA ALA A 33 -2.48 5.60 7.64
C ALA A 33 -2.75 4.11 7.94
N LEU A 34 -3.46 3.38 7.06
CA LEU A 34 -3.69 1.95 7.25
C LEU A 34 -2.47 1.12 6.80
N VAL A 35 -1.79 1.56 5.74
CA VAL A 35 -0.52 0.95 5.29
C VAL A 35 0.54 1.12 6.37
N ASP A 36 0.70 2.31 6.96
CA ASP A 36 1.66 2.57 8.03
C ASP A 36 1.45 1.64 9.24
N VAL A 37 0.19 1.43 9.65
CA VAL A 37 -0.15 0.46 10.71
C VAL A 37 0.16 -0.97 10.26
N GLY A 38 -0.12 -1.31 9.01
CA GLY A 38 0.24 -2.61 8.44
C GLY A 38 1.75 -2.86 8.51
N MET A 39 2.55 -1.88 8.12
CA MET A 39 4.03 -1.92 8.18
C MET A 39 4.53 -2.04 9.62
N GLU A 40 3.92 -1.31 10.55
CA GLU A 40 4.27 -1.31 11.98
C GLU A 40 3.96 -2.65 12.66
N LEU A 41 2.88 -3.32 12.23
CA LEU A 41 2.42 -4.59 12.82
C LEU A 41 2.86 -5.82 12.01
N HIS A 42 3.48 -5.63 10.85
CA HIS A 42 3.72 -6.70 9.85
C HIS A 42 2.46 -7.48 9.48
N ILE A 43 1.31 -6.78 9.38
CA ILE A 43 0.01 -7.35 9.04
C ILE A 43 -0.50 -6.68 7.75
N HIS A 44 -0.90 -7.51 6.78
CA HIS A 44 -1.40 -7.02 5.51
C HIS A 44 -2.61 -6.06 5.70
N PRO A 45 -2.65 -4.89 5.02
CA PRO A 45 -3.72 -3.90 5.18
C PRO A 45 -5.13 -4.46 4.99
N ALA A 46 -5.31 -5.47 4.12
CA ALA A 46 -6.59 -6.16 3.92
C ALA A 46 -7.16 -6.79 5.19
N TYR A 47 -6.31 -7.38 6.04
CA TYR A 47 -6.76 -7.94 7.30
C TYR A 47 -7.20 -6.83 8.25
N LEU A 48 -6.40 -5.78 8.39
CA LEU A 48 -6.72 -4.61 9.23
C LEU A 48 -8.01 -3.91 8.78
N TYR A 49 -8.17 -3.74 7.47
CA TYR A 49 -9.38 -3.19 6.84
C TYR A 49 -10.63 -4.00 7.22
N GLN A 50 -10.56 -5.33 7.14
CA GLN A 50 -11.65 -6.21 7.58
C GLN A 50 -11.95 -6.03 9.08
N GLN A 51 -10.91 -5.89 9.92
CA GLN A 51 -11.11 -5.67 11.36
C GLN A 51 -11.85 -4.35 11.66
N MET A 52 -11.67 -3.31 10.85
CA MET A 52 -12.41 -2.04 11.02
C MET A 52 -13.94 -2.20 10.89
N PHE A 53 -14.42 -3.24 10.20
CA PHE A 53 -15.86 -3.52 10.14
C PHE A 53 -16.43 -4.00 11.48
N HIS A 54 -15.65 -4.75 12.27
CA HIS A 54 -16.05 -5.14 13.62
C HIS A 54 -16.19 -3.91 14.54
N ILE A 55 -15.32 -2.92 14.39
CA ILE A 55 -15.45 -1.62 15.08
C ILE A 55 -16.74 -0.91 14.67
N ARG A 56 -17.07 -0.92 13.37
CA ARG A 56 -18.29 -0.29 12.85
C ARG A 56 -19.56 -0.97 13.36
N THR A 57 -19.59 -2.30 13.40
CA THR A 57 -20.78 -3.06 13.78
C THR A 57 -20.96 -3.17 15.29
N LEU A 58 -19.90 -2.98 16.08
CA LEU A 58 -19.90 -3.21 17.53
C LEU A 58 -20.46 -4.60 17.89
N ASP A 59 -20.08 -5.59 17.09
CA ASP A 59 -20.67 -6.93 17.06
C ASP A 59 -20.42 -7.76 18.32
N THR A 60 -19.38 -7.45 19.09
CA THR A 60 -19.06 -8.13 20.35
C THR A 60 -19.22 -7.22 21.57
N PRO A 61 -19.54 -7.79 22.76
CA PRO A 61 -19.54 -7.03 24.01
C PRO A 61 -18.18 -6.39 24.32
N GLY A 62 -17.08 -7.05 23.94
CA GLY A 62 -15.72 -6.50 24.05
C GLY A 62 -15.55 -5.23 23.22
N MET A 63 -16.03 -5.25 21.97
CA MET A 63 -15.98 -4.08 21.09
C MET A 63 -16.83 -2.91 21.61
N LYS A 64 -18.04 -3.20 22.11
CA LYS A 64 -18.89 -2.17 22.76
C LYS A 64 -18.19 -1.52 23.94
N LYS A 65 -17.61 -2.33 24.83
CA LYS A 65 -16.85 -1.83 25.99
C LYS A 65 -15.63 -0.99 25.55
N LEU A 66 -14.91 -1.43 24.53
CA LEU A 66 -13.78 -0.69 23.96
C LEU A 66 -14.23 0.67 23.43
N TRP A 67 -15.30 0.68 22.64
CA TRP A 67 -15.91 1.88 22.09
C TRP A 67 -16.31 2.86 23.19
N ASP A 68 -17.11 2.41 24.16
CA ASP A 68 -17.59 3.24 25.27
C ASP A 68 -16.44 3.83 26.10
N THR A 69 -15.33 3.09 26.21
CA THR A 69 -14.16 3.52 26.99
C THR A 69 -13.33 4.60 26.29
N TYR A 70 -13.27 4.60 24.95
CA TYR A 70 -12.27 5.38 24.21
C TYR A 70 -12.85 6.32 23.15
N ALA A 71 -14.02 6.05 22.57
CA ALA A 71 -14.57 6.81 21.45
C ALA A 71 -14.76 8.31 21.75
N VAL A 72 -15.19 8.63 22.97
CA VAL A 72 -15.37 10.01 23.44
C VAL A 72 -14.12 10.57 24.14
N HIS A 73 -13.04 9.79 24.23
CA HIS A 73 -11.83 10.12 24.96
C HIS A 73 -10.56 9.99 24.09
N PRO A 74 -10.44 10.75 22.97
CA PRO A 74 -9.35 10.61 22.01
C PRO A 74 -7.96 10.86 22.62
N LYS A 75 -7.84 11.76 23.60
CA LYS A 75 -6.57 12.01 24.31
C LYS A 75 -6.12 10.80 25.14
N ARG A 76 -7.08 10.11 25.78
CA ARG A 76 -6.80 8.89 26.55
C ARG A 76 -6.37 7.78 25.60
N LEU A 77 -7.12 7.56 24.52
CA LEU A 77 -6.79 6.58 23.49
C LEU A 77 -5.39 6.79 22.93
N ALA A 78 -5.05 8.02 22.54
CA ALA A 78 -3.73 8.34 22.02
C ALA A 78 -2.60 8.08 23.02
N ARG A 79 -2.83 8.31 24.31
CA ARG A 79 -1.84 8.00 25.35
C ARG A 79 -1.64 6.50 25.51
N GLU A 80 -2.71 5.70 25.51
CA GLU A 80 -2.61 4.24 25.62
C GLU A 80 -1.95 3.63 24.38
N VAL A 81 -2.29 4.10 23.17
CA VAL A 81 -1.62 3.65 21.93
C VAL A 81 -0.12 3.98 21.97
N LYS A 82 0.26 5.19 22.36
CA LYS A 82 1.68 5.54 22.53
C LYS A 82 2.40 4.66 23.54
N ARG A 83 1.71 4.26 24.61
CA ARG A 83 2.26 3.36 25.62
C ARG A 83 2.50 1.97 25.02
N LEU A 84 1.57 1.45 24.24
CA LEU A 84 1.71 0.16 23.53
C LEU A 84 2.88 0.19 22.56
N GLN A 85 2.97 1.22 21.72
CA GLN A 85 4.05 1.39 20.74
C GLN A 85 5.44 1.49 21.39
N ALA A 86 5.50 1.95 22.65
CA ALA A 86 6.75 2.02 23.41
C ALA A 86 7.14 0.70 24.12
N MET A 87 6.29 -0.33 24.09
CA MET A 87 6.61 -1.61 24.73
C MET A 87 7.62 -2.41 23.89
N ARG A 88 8.58 -3.04 24.57
CA ARG A 88 9.58 -3.90 23.93
C ARG A 88 8.88 -5.09 23.25
N GLY A 89 9.21 -5.36 21.99
CA GLY A 89 8.61 -6.44 21.21
C GLY A 89 7.29 -6.06 20.50
N PHE A 90 6.83 -4.82 20.61
CA PHE A 90 5.71 -4.34 19.83
C PHE A 90 5.99 -4.45 18.31
N GLY A 91 5.02 -4.96 17.55
CA GLY A 91 5.17 -5.26 16.11
C GLY A 91 5.99 -6.52 15.80
N ARG A 92 6.67 -7.13 16.79
CA ARG A 92 7.42 -8.40 16.72
C ARG A 92 8.23 -8.62 15.41
N PRO A 93 9.17 -7.73 15.07
CA PRO A 93 10.01 -7.91 13.87
C PRO A 93 10.86 -9.18 13.93
N ASP A 94 11.34 -9.58 15.11
CA ASP A 94 12.21 -10.76 15.28
C ASP A 94 11.46 -12.09 14.99
N ASP A 95 10.21 -12.22 15.44
CA ASP A 95 9.35 -13.40 15.18
C ASP A 95 8.97 -13.50 13.68
N PHE A 96 8.96 -12.39 12.96
CA PHE A 96 8.63 -12.35 11.53
C PHE A 96 9.74 -12.91 10.64
N TYR A 97 11.01 -12.62 10.96
CA TYR A 97 12.15 -13.06 10.16
C TYR A 97 12.65 -14.47 10.53
N GLU A 98 12.09 -15.11 11.56
CA GLU A 98 12.49 -16.44 11.99
C GLU A 98 11.89 -17.53 11.08
N GLY A 99 12.69 -18.03 10.13
CA GLY A 99 12.36 -19.22 9.32
C GLY A 99 11.52 -18.99 8.05
N VAL A 100 11.28 -17.73 7.67
CA VAL A 100 10.52 -17.41 6.45
C VAL A 100 11.45 -17.40 5.23
N GLY A 101 11.31 -18.40 4.35
CA GLY A 101 11.87 -18.32 3.00
C GLY A 101 11.35 -17.07 2.30
N ILE A 102 12.21 -16.36 1.56
CA ILE A 102 11.96 -15.02 1.00
C ILE A 102 10.68 -15.03 0.13
N HIS A 103 9.52 -14.81 0.75
CA HIS A 103 8.27 -14.51 0.07
C HIS A 103 8.19 -12.98 -0.04
N GLU A 104 7.87 -12.47 -1.23
CA GLU A 104 7.61 -11.03 -1.39
C GLU A 104 6.40 -10.66 -0.51
N THR A 105 6.65 -9.81 0.48
CA THR A 105 5.64 -9.33 1.42
C THR A 105 5.05 -8.01 0.89
N PHE A 106 3.86 -7.60 1.35
CA PHE A 106 3.25 -6.35 0.86
C PHE A 106 4.10 -5.12 1.16
N GLU A 107 4.93 -5.17 2.21
CA GLU A 107 5.85 -4.10 2.59
C GLU A 107 6.82 -3.75 1.47
N THR A 108 7.14 -4.71 0.60
CA THR A 108 8.00 -4.48 -0.56
C THR A 108 7.37 -3.53 -1.58
N ASP A 109 6.03 -3.52 -1.72
CA ASP A 109 5.32 -2.65 -2.65
C ASP A 109 5.43 -1.16 -2.26
N PHE A 110 5.74 -0.87 -0.99
CA PHE A 110 5.87 0.49 -0.45
C PHE A 110 7.31 0.93 -0.17
N ARG A 111 8.30 0.11 -0.54
CA ARG A 111 9.73 0.45 -0.43
C ARG A 111 10.29 0.92 -1.78
N PRO A 112 11.29 1.83 -1.78
CA PRO A 112 11.97 2.22 -3.00
C PRO A 112 12.54 1.02 -3.77
N VAL A 113 12.43 1.04 -5.11
CA VAL A 113 12.96 -0.01 -5.99
C VAL A 113 14.48 0.00 -6.07
N ALA A 114 15.11 1.12 -5.73
CA ALA A 114 16.54 1.32 -5.59
C ALA A 114 16.81 2.42 -4.55
N ALA A 115 18.03 2.48 -4.00
CA ALA A 115 18.38 3.42 -2.91
C ALA A 115 18.26 4.90 -3.31
N ASP A 116 18.43 5.20 -4.59
CA ASP A 116 18.41 6.54 -5.19
C ASP A 116 17.17 6.79 -6.06
N SER A 117 16.23 5.85 -6.09
CA SER A 117 14.99 5.98 -6.87
C SER A 117 13.82 6.39 -5.96
N PRO A 118 13.01 7.39 -6.35
CA PRO A 118 11.78 7.71 -5.62
C PRO A 118 10.67 6.69 -5.90
N LEU A 119 10.83 5.82 -6.91
CA LEU A 119 9.80 4.88 -7.35
C LEU A 119 9.70 3.70 -6.38
N THR A 120 8.47 3.32 -6.08
CA THR A 120 8.14 2.07 -5.38
C THR A 120 7.38 1.12 -6.32
N PRO A 121 7.28 -0.19 -6.04
CA PRO A 121 6.46 -1.06 -6.85
C PRO A 121 4.99 -0.63 -6.90
N ALA A 122 4.42 -0.04 -5.84
CA ALA A 122 3.07 0.55 -5.88
C ALA A 122 2.94 1.66 -6.92
N MET A 123 3.95 2.53 -7.05
CA MET A 123 3.99 3.54 -8.11
C MET A 123 4.08 2.88 -9.49
N LEU A 124 4.92 1.85 -9.64
CA LEU A 124 5.06 1.11 -10.90
C LEU A 124 3.75 0.39 -11.31
N ILE A 125 2.98 -0.13 -10.35
CA ILE A 125 1.65 -0.72 -10.62
C ILE A 125 0.70 0.34 -11.18
N MET A 126 0.66 1.53 -10.57
CA MET A 126 -0.16 2.64 -11.07
C MET A 126 0.31 3.15 -12.44
N THR A 127 1.63 3.20 -12.67
CA THR A 127 2.19 3.54 -13.98
C THR A 127 1.86 2.49 -15.04
N LEU A 128 1.87 1.20 -14.71
CA LEU A 128 1.48 0.13 -15.64
C LEU A 128 0.00 0.23 -16.03
N ASP A 129 -0.88 0.57 -15.08
CA ASP A 129 -2.29 0.83 -15.37
C ASP A 129 -2.47 2.01 -16.34
N LEU A 130 -1.69 3.09 -16.17
CA LEU A 130 -1.69 4.21 -17.12
C LEU A 130 -1.07 3.83 -18.47
N TYR A 131 0.01 3.03 -18.46
CA TYR A 131 0.69 2.55 -19.67
C TYR A 131 -0.29 1.90 -20.65
N PHE A 132 -1.20 1.04 -20.15
CA PHE A 132 -2.19 0.38 -21.01
C PHE A 132 -3.29 1.30 -21.56
N ARG A 133 -3.40 2.53 -21.06
CA ARG A 133 -4.38 3.53 -21.52
C ARG A 133 -3.79 4.52 -22.53
N LEU A 134 -2.47 4.59 -22.60
CA LEU A 134 -1.76 5.51 -23.48
C LEU A 134 -1.20 4.79 -24.71
N THR A 135 -0.92 5.56 -25.75
CA THR A 135 -0.15 5.08 -26.90
C THR A 135 1.33 5.44 -26.70
N PRO A 136 2.30 4.67 -27.23
CA PRO A 136 3.72 4.95 -26.99
C PRO A 136 4.18 6.38 -27.34
N ILE A 137 3.59 7.01 -28.35
CA ILE A 137 3.93 8.39 -28.75
C ILE A 137 3.44 9.45 -27.75
N THR A 138 2.45 9.11 -26.92
CA THR A 138 1.90 9.99 -25.87
C THR A 138 2.46 9.68 -24.49
N MET A 139 3.44 8.77 -24.35
CA MET A 139 4.10 8.48 -23.07
C MET A 139 5.24 9.49 -22.81
N VAL A 140 4.88 10.76 -22.67
CA VAL A 140 5.81 11.90 -22.50
C VAL A 140 5.37 12.78 -21.33
N GLU A 141 6.28 13.61 -20.81
CA GLU A 141 6.04 14.42 -19.60
C GLU A 141 4.90 15.43 -19.77
N GLU A 142 4.70 15.94 -20.98
CA GLU A 142 3.67 16.94 -21.30
C GLU A 142 2.25 16.36 -21.39
N THR A 143 2.13 15.03 -21.40
CA THR A 143 0.82 14.37 -21.44
C THR A 143 0.08 14.60 -20.11
N PRO A 144 -1.14 15.16 -20.12
CA PRO A 144 -1.86 15.51 -18.90
C PRO A 144 -1.99 14.35 -17.91
N GLU A 145 -2.30 13.15 -18.38
CA GLU A 145 -2.46 11.96 -17.55
C GLU A 145 -1.15 11.53 -16.86
N VAL A 146 -0.01 11.75 -17.52
CA VAL A 146 1.33 11.51 -16.96
C VAL A 146 1.64 12.52 -15.86
N ALA A 147 1.39 13.80 -16.12
CA ALA A 147 1.59 14.88 -15.15
C ALA A 147 0.68 14.75 -13.92
N GLU A 148 -0.58 14.37 -14.12
CA GLU A 148 -1.54 14.10 -13.04
C GLU A 148 -1.10 12.93 -12.17
N LEU A 149 -0.65 11.82 -12.77
CA LEU A 149 -0.15 10.66 -12.04
C LEU A 149 1.12 10.99 -11.25
N ALA A 150 2.05 11.74 -11.84
CA ALA A 150 3.26 12.19 -11.17
C ALA A 150 2.95 13.10 -9.97
N THR A 151 2.03 14.06 -10.16
CA THR A 151 1.56 14.95 -9.10
C THR A 151 0.91 14.18 -7.95
N LEU A 152 0.05 13.21 -8.27
CA LEU A 152 -0.55 12.33 -7.28
C LEU A 152 0.53 11.61 -6.46
N MET A 153 1.52 11.00 -7.11
CA MET A 153 2.58 10.25 -6.44
C MET A 153 3.63 11.13 -5.75
N GLY A 154 3.60 12.45 -5.95
CA GLY A 154 4.55 13.39 -5.38
C GLY A 154 5.95 13.28 -5.97
N ILE A 155 6.08 12.87 -7.24
CA ILE A 155 7.35 12.70 -7.96
C ILE A 155 7.36 13.53 -9.25
N ASP A 156 8.55 13.72 -9.82
CA ASP A 156 8.70 14.35 -11.13
C ASP A 156 8.17 13.44 -12.26
N ALA A 157 7.48 14.03 -13.25
CA ALA A 157 6.88 13.33 -14.39
C ALA A 157 7.90 12.50 -15.18
N ARG A 158 9.17 12.92 -15.21
CA ARG A 158 10.27 12.16 -15.80
C ARG A 158 10.34 10.73 -15.29
N HIS A 159 10.09 10.49 -14.00
CA HIS A 159 10.18 9.15 -13.42
C HIS A 159 9.01 8.25 -13.86
N VAL A 160 7.86 8.85 -14.16
CA VAL A 160 6.72 8.12 -14.75
C VAL A 160 7.06 7.71 -16.18
N VAL A 161 7.65 8.63 -16.96
CA VAL A 161 8.11 8.35 -18.33
C VAL A 161 9.20 7.27 -18.35
N GLU A 162 10.23 7.37 -17.51
CA GLU A 162 11.28 6.35 -17.37
C GLU A 162 10.70 4.96 -17.05
N ALA A 163 9.67 4.90 -16.19
CA ALA A 163 8.98 3.64 -15.90
C ALA A 163 8.18 3.12 -17.10
N MET A 164 7.52 3.99 -17.87
CA MET A 164 6.83 3.61 -19.11
C MET A 164 7.80 3.10 -20.18
N GLU A 165 8.98 3.73 -20.32
CA GLU A 165 10.05 3.26 -21.21
C GLU A 165 10.52 1.86 -20.82
N ALA A 166 10.70 1.60 -19.53
CA ALA A 166 11.02 0.26 -19.02
C ALA A 166 9.91 -0.77 -19.29
N PHE A 167 8.63 -0.37 -19.20
CA PHE A 167 7.51 -1.24 -19.55
C PHE A 167 7.45 -1.55 -21.05
N GLN A 168 7.82 -0.62 -21.92
CA GLN A 168 7.92 -0.90 -23.37
C GLN A 168 8.96 -2.00 -23.68
N LEU A 169 9.98 -2.18 -22.83
CA LEU A 169 10.95 -3.28 -22.94
C LEU A 169 10.41 -4.62 -22.40
N CYS A 170 9.33 -4.59 -21.63
CA CYS A 170 8.63 -5.77 -21.13
C CYS A 170 7.50 -6.22 -22.07
N ASP A 171 6.96 -5.29 -22.86
CA ASP A 171 5.80 -5.48 -23.73
C ASP A 171 6.15 -6.36 -24.95
N PRO A 172 5.58 -7.58 -25.06
CA PRO A 172 5.85 -8.48 -26.17
C PRO A 172 5.33 -7.98 -27.53
N TYR A 173 4.42 -7.00 -27.54
CA TYR A 173 3.86 -6.42 -28.76
C TYR A 173 4.73 -5.31 -29.35
N LEU A 174 5.67 -4.78 -28.56
CA LEU A 174 6.64 -3.81 -29.04
C LEU A 174 7.94 -4.53 -29.44
N SER A 175 8.28 -4.49 -30.72
CA SER A 175 9.57 -4.98 -31.21
C SER A 175 10.69 -3.99 -30.86
N ARG A 176 11.11 -3.97 -29.59
CA ARG A 176 12.23 -3.16 -29.12
C ARG A 176 13.49 -4.01 -28.97
N PRO A 177 14.66 -3.52 -29.39
CA PRO A 177 15.92 -4.18 -29.05
C PRO A 177 16.08 -4.18 -27.52
N GLN A 178 16.59 -5.28 -26.97
CA GLN A 178 16.82 -5.37 -25.53
C GLN A 178 17.93 -4.38 -25.16
N GLN A 179 17.58 -3.36 -24.38
CA GLN A 179 18.48 -2.32 -23.93
C GLN A 179 18.57 -2.34 -22.39
N PRO A 180 19.75 -2.06 -21.82
CA PRO A 180 19.87 -1.94 -20.37
C PRO A 180 19.07 -0.72 -19.90
N HIS A 181 18.19 -0.93 -18.93
CA HIS A 181 17.40 0.13 -18.31
C HIS A 181 17.39 -0.09 -16.80
N ALA A 182 17.64 0.95 -16.01
CA ALA A 182 17.78 0.85 -14.56
C ALA A 182 16.52 0.28 -13.88
N LEU A 183 15.34 0.60 -14.43
CA LEU A 183 14.05 0.12 -13.93
C LEU A 183 13.57 -1.20 -14.55
N LEU A 184 14.36 -1.84 -15.43
CA LEU A 184 13.89 -3.02 -16.17
C LEU A 184 13.44 -4.15 -15.26
N GLU A 185 14.24 -4.51 -14.25
CA GLU A 185 13.91 -5.63 -13.36
C GLU A 185 12.73 -5.31 -12.41
N PRO A 186 12.66 -4.14 -11.76
CA PRO A 186 11.44 -3.73 -11.05
C PRO A 186 10.18 -3.74 -11.92
N CYS A 187 10.23 -3.16 -13.12
CA CYS A 187 9.11 -3.16 -14.06
C CYS A 187 8.74 -4.58 -14.52
N ARG A 188 9.73 -5.45 -14.76
CA ARG A 188 9.50 -6.86 -15.11
C ARG A 188 8.77 -7.62 -14.01
N ARG A 189 9.08 -7.38 -12.73
CA ARG A 189 8.34 -7.99 -11.61
C ARG A 189 6.87 -7.56 -11.60
N VAL A 190 6.60 -6.27 -11.78
CA VAL A 190 5.23 -5.74 -11.85
C VAL A 190 4.49 -6.26 -13.10
N TRP A 191 5.17 -6.30 -14.24
CA TRP A 191 4.65 -6.88 -15.48
C TRP A 191 4.28 -8.35 -15.32
N ASN A 192 5.12 -9.16 -14.67
CA ASN A 192 4.82 -10.56 -14.42
C ASN A 192 3.60 -10.76 -13.53
N ARG A 193 3.33 -9.82 -12.61
CA ARG A 193 2.13 -9.84 -11.75
C ARG A 193 0.85 -9.44 -12.50
N TYR A 194 0.92 -8.42 -13.36
CA TYR A 194 -0.30 -7.78 -13.91
C TYR A 194 -0.34 -7.63 -15.43
N GLY A 195 0.81 -7.59 -16.11
CA GLY A 195 0.93 -7.21 -17.53
C GLY A 195 0.25 -8.18 -18.50
N ASN A 196 0.16 -9.46 -18.15
CA ASN A 196 -0.57 -10.48 -18.91
C ASN A 196 -1.87 -10.93 -18.22
N GLY A 197 -2.25 -10.28 -17.12
CA GLY A 197 -3.39 -10.63 -16.28
C GLY A 197 -4.70 -9.97 -16.73
N ASN A 198 -5.69 -9.95 -15.83
CA ASN A 198 -6.96 -9.26 -16.06
C ASN A 198 -6.76 -7.73 -15.90
N PRO A 199 -7.05 -6.91 -16.94
CA PRO A 199 -6.96 -5.46 -16.85
C PRO A 199 -7.81 -4.84 -15.74
N GLU A 200 -8.95 -5.45 -15.41
CA GLU A 200 -9.81 -4.98 -14.32
C GLU A 200 -9.16 -5.15 -12.95
N GLU A 201 -8.37 -6.21 -12.75
CA GLU A 201 -7.65 -6.44 -11.50
C GLU A 201 -6.54 -5.39 -11.31
N LEU A 202 -5.79 -5.09 -12.37
CA LEU A 202 -4.78 -4.04 -12.38
C LEU A 202 -5.41 -2.66 -12.10
N SER A 203 -6.48 -2.32 -12.82
CA SER A 203 -7.19 -1.04 -12.64
C SER A 203 -7.77 -0.90 -11.24
N SER A 204 -8.38 -1.96 -10.71
CA SER A 204 -8.87 -2.00 -9.33
C SER A 204 -7.74 -1.81 -8.32
N MET A 205 -6.61 -2.49 -8.51
CA MET A 205 -5.43 -2.34 -7.63
C MET A 205 -4.87 -0.91 -7.69
N ALA A 206 -4.66 -0.36 -8.89
CA ALA A 206 -4.17 1.01 -9.07
C ALA A 206 -5.12 2.04 -8.44
N ALA A 207 -6.43 1.86 -8.58
CA ALA A 207 -7.43 2.71 -7.95
C ALA A 207 -7.35 2.66 -6.41
N GLN A 208 -7.16 1.46 -5.83
CA GLN A 208 -7.00 1.32 -4.38
C GLN A 208 -5.68 1.94 -3.89
N LEU A 209 -4.57 1.71 -4.60
CA LEU A 209 -3.25 2.30 -4.28
C LEU A 209 -3.26 3.83 -4.37
N SER A 210 -4.09 4.43 -5.23
CA SER A 210 -4.23 5.89 -5.30
C SER A 210 -4.61 6.53 -3.96
N ALA A 211 -5.28 5.79 -3.07
CA ALA A 211 -5.64 6.28 -1.74
C ALA A 211 -4.42 6.50 -0.84
N TYR A 212 -3.32 5.79 -1.08
CA TYR A 212 -2.06 5.96 -0.34
C TYR A 212 -1.46 7.35 -0.56
N PHE A 213 -1.63 7.89 -1.77
CA PHE A 213 -0.99 9.12 -2.21
C PHE A 213 -1.88 10.37 -2.07
N LYS A 214 -3.15 10.20 -1.70
CA LYS A 214 -4.12 11.30 -1.51
C LYS A 214 -4.11 11.91 -0.10
N GLU A 215 -3.37 11.33 0.84
CA GLU A 215 -3.29 11.73 2.26
C GLU A 215 -1.96 12.41 2.61
#